data_AF-A0A6J4DWS9-F1
#
_entry.id   AF-A0A6J4DWS9-F1
#
_cell.length_a   1.000
_cell.length_b   1.000
_cell.length_c   1.000
_cell.angle_alpha   90.00
_cell.angle_beta   90.00
_cell.angle_gamma   90.00
#
_symmetry.space_group_name_H-M   'P 1'
#
loop_
_entity.id
_entity.type
_entity.pdbx_description
1 polymer ?
#
loop_
_entity_poly.entity_id
_entity_poly.type
_entity_poly.pdbx_seq_one_letter_code
_entity_poly.pdbx_strand_id
1 'polypeptide(L)'
;MNTDESKRRRRGPAPLDATDKRGHTVSVRLNEAELARLDSQRDAVQMQRGEYLRAAALHRLPPTIPAANREQWAELARTAANLNQIARHLNEGQRGDGERIGKALGLQLSAELANCLRLLVLVRGDLIGVKHDSEDVEDESEG
;
A
#
# COMPACT_ATOMS: atom_id res chain seq x y z
N MET A 1 -22.65 -30.48 49.55
CA MET A 1 -23.30 -29.26 49.00
C MET A 1 -22.50 -28.85 47.79
N ASN A 2 -23.08 -29.02 46.61
CA ASN A 2 -22.45 -28.81 45.31
C ASN A 2 -22.59 -27.33 44.96
N THR A 3 -21.49 -26.61 44.70
CA THR A 3 -21.53 -25.29 44.07
C THR A 3 -20.77 -25.35 42.77
N ASP A 4 -21.55 -25.67 41.74
CA ASP A 4 -21.30 -25.35 40.33
C ASP A 4 -21.07 -23.84 40.19
N GLU A 5 -19.89 -23.46 39.74
CA GLU A 5 -19.61 -22.09 39.30
C GLU A 5 -18.86 -22.15 37.97
N SER A 6 -19.56 -22.64 36.95
CA SER A 6 -19.15 -22.57 35.55
C SER A 6 -18.98 -21.11 35.08
N LYS A 7 -17.82 -20.51 35.42
CA LYS A 7 -17.42 -19.18 34.93
C LYS A 7 -17.36 -19.19 33.41
N ARG A 8 -18.37 -18.57 32.78
CA ARG A 8 -18.48 -18.40 31.32
C ARG A 8 -17.15 -17.94 30.75
N ARG A 9 -16.56 -18.75 29.86
CA ARG A 9 -15.32 -18.42 29.14
C ARG A 9 -15.56 -17.13 28.36
N ARG A 10 -14.94 -16.03 28.78
CA ARG A 10 -15.00 -14.76 28.04
C ARG A 10 -14.36 -14.98 26.68
N ARG A 11 -15.15 -14.86 25.62
CA ARG A 11 -14.67 -14.94 24.24
C ARG A 11 -14.10 -13.57 23.89
N GLY A 12 -12.79 -13.44 23.92
CA GLY A 12 -12.08 -12.21 23.59
C GLY A 12 -10.58 -12.32 23.86
N PRO A 13 -9.76 -11.39 23.34
CA PRO A 13 -8.33 -11.34 23.64
C PRO A 13 -8.07 -11.28 25.14
N ALA A 14 -6.91 -11.81 25.57
CA ALA A 14 -6.50 -11.72 26.97
C ALA A 14 -6.46 -10.25 27.43
N PRO A 15 -6.88 -9.94 28.67
CA PRO A 15 -6.81 -8.58 29.21
C PRO A 15 -5.36 -8.05 29.18
N LEU A 16 -5.18 -6.79 28.73
CA LEU A 16 -3.88 -6.13 28.77
C LEU A 16 -3.44 -5.86 30.22
N ASP A 17 -2.13 -5.92 30.46
CA ASP A 17 -1.51 -5.53 31.74
C ASP A 17 -1.80 -4.06 32.06
N ALA A 18 -1.81 -3.71 33.36
CA ALA A 18 -2.07 -2.34 33.79
C ALA A 18 -1.08 -1.32 33.19
N THR A 19 0.16 -1.74 32.94
CA THR A 19 1.22 -0.90 32.36
C THR A 19 0.97 -0.57 30.89
N ASP A 20 0.30 -1.47 30.15
CA ASP A 20 0.00 -1.29 28.73
C ASP A 20 -1.33 -0.55 28.47
N LYS A 21 -2.11 -0.31 29.54
CA LYS A 21 -3.38 0.39 29.43
C LYS A 21 -3.15 1.88 29.18
N ARG A 22 -3.90 2.39 28.21
CA ARG A 22 -3.88 3.79 27.80
C ARG A 22 -4.78 4.59 28.75
N GLY A 23 -4.26 4.98 29.91
CA GLY A 23 -5.02 5.69 30.96
C GLY A 23 -4.99 7.23 30.88
N HIS A 24 -4.05 7.81 30.12
CA HIS A 24 -3.87 9.26 30.05
C HIS A 24 -4.63 9.87 28.87
N THR A 25 -5.39 10.94 29.12
CA THR A 25 -6.15 11.67 28.09
C THR A 25 -5.44 12.97 27.75
N VAL A 26 -5.28 13.24 26.46
CA VAL A 26 -4.75 14.50 25.93
C VAL A 26 -5.86 15.16 25.11
N SER A 27 -6.26 16.37 25.48
CA SER A 27 -7.27 17.16 24.77
C SER A 27 -6.63 18.34 24.03
N VAL A 28 -6.92 18.48 22.73
CA VAL A 28 -6.43 19.58 21.88
C VAL A 28 -7.64 20.31 21.29
N ARG A 29 -7.60 21.64 21.28
CA ARG A 29 -8.60 22.47 20.59
C ARG A 29 -8.04 22.86 19.22
N LEU A 30 -8.86 22.70 18.19
CA LEU A 30 -8.52 23.03 16.80
C LEU A 30 -9.52 24.06 16.29
N ASN A 31 -9.06 24.95 15.42
CA ASN A 31 -9.96 25.77 14.62
C ASN A 31 -10.53 24.95 13.43
N GLU A 32 -11.42 25.55 12.65
CA GLU A 32 -12.10 24.87 11.55
C GLU A 32 -11.15 24.43 10.42
N ALA A 33 -10.17 25.27 10.07
CA ALA A 33 -9.19 24.95 9.03
C ALA A 33 -8.23 23.84 9.47
N GLU A 34 -7.79 23.85 10.73
CA GLU A 34 -6.97 22.80 11.34
C GLU A 34 -7.72 21.47 11.41
N LEU A 35 -9.01 21.50 11.75
CA LEU A 35 -9.86 20.32 11.78
C LEU A 35 -10.04 19.71 10.38
N ALA A 36 -10.29 20.54 9.37
CA ALA A 36 -10.42 20.10 7.98
C ALA A 36 -9.12 19.45 7.47
N ARG A 37 -7.96 20.02 7.82
CA ARG A 37 -6.65 19.44 7.48
C ARG A 37 -6.40 18.11 8.19
N LEU A 38 -6.77 18.00 9.46
CA LEU A 38 -6.66 16.74 10.19
C LEU A 38 -7.54 15.65 9.56
N ASP A 39 -8.77 16.01 9.18
CA ASP A 39 -9.73 15.09 8.59
C ASP A 39 -9.23 14.57 7.23
N SER A 40 -8.70 15.44 6.36
CA SER A 40 -8.15 15.03 5.05
C SER A 40 -6.93 14.11 5.18
N GLN A 41 -6.02 14.39 6.12
CA GLN A 41 -4.83 13.56 6.34
C GLN A 41 -5.17 12.18 6.92
N ARG A 42 -6.16 12.12 7.81
CA ARG A 42 -6.64 10.88 8.42
C ARG A 42 -7.37 10.00 7.41
N ASP A 43 -8.20 10.58 6.55
CA ASP A 43 -9.00 9.83 5.58
C ASP A 43 -8.13 9.04 4.60
N ALA A 44 -6.91 9.54 4.31
CA ALA A 44 -5.92 8.82 3.51
C ALA A 44 -5.48 7.47 4.14
N VAL A 45 -5.62 7.33 5.47
CA VAL A 45 -5.15 6.16 6.25
C VAL A 45 -6.29 5.42 6.95
N GLN A 46 -7.55 5.87 6.76
CA GLN A 46 -8.76 5.25 7.33
C GLN A 46 -8.70 5.07 8.86
N MET A 47 -8.12 6.04 9.58
CA MET A 47 -8.01 6.03 11.04
C MET A 47 -9.09 6.89 11.71
N GLN A 48 -9.25 6.79 13.03
CA GLN A 48 -10.01 7.81 13.80
C GLN A 48 -9.11 9.00 14.19
N ARG A 49 -9.70 10.16 14.52
CA ARG A 49 -8.95 11.39 14.87
C ARG A 49 -7.90 11.16 15.97
N GLY A 50 -8.29 10.54 17.08
CA GLY A 50 -7.39 10.27 18.21
C GLY A 50 -6.34 9.20 17.92
N GLU A 51 -6.70 8.21 17.11
CA GLU A 51 -5.77 7.18 16.64
C GLU A 51 -4.71 7.78 15.71
N TYR A 52 -5.13 8.61 14.76
CA TYR A 52 -4.24 9.31 13.83
C TYR A 52 -3.29 10.26 14.56
N LEU A 53 -3.80 11.11 15.47
CA LEU A 53 -2.97 12.02 16.25
C LEU A 53 -1.92 11.29 17.08
N ARG A 54 -2.29 10.16 17.68
CA ARG A 54 -1.36 9.31 18.42
C ARG A 54 -0.31 8.69 17.50
N ALA A 55 -0.74 8.12 16.36
CA ALA A 55 0.17 7.48 15.42
C ALA A 55 1.15 8.50 14.82
N ALA A 56 0.68 9.72 14.52
CA ALA A 56 1.50 10.85 14.07
C ALA A 56 2.52 11.27 15.13
N ALA A 57 2.09 11.47 16.39
CA ALA A 57 2.95 11.88 17.49
C ALA A 57 4.03 10.83 17.85
N LEU A 58 3.74 9.55 17.61
CA LEU A 58 4.67 8.44 17.88
C LEU A 58 5.47 8.00 16.64
N HIS A 59 5.35 8.71 15.51
CA HIS A 59 5.98 8.33 14.24
C HIS A 59 5.66 6.88 13.78
N ARG A 60 4.43 6.43 14.06
CA ARG A 60 3.91 5.09 13.71
C ARG A 60 2.78 5.14 12.67
N LEU A 61 2.70 6.20 11.87
CA LEU A 61 1.76 6.24 10.78
C LEU A 61 2.12 5.12 9.77
N PRO A 62 1.14 4.36 9.28
CA PRO A 62 1.33 3.46 8.15
C PRO A 62 1.99 4.22 7.00
N PRO A 63 2.97 3.63 6.30
CA PRO A 63 3.55 4.27 5.13
C PRO A 63 2.44 4.47 4.09
N THR A 64 1.99 5.71 3.94
CA THR A 64 1.05 6.08 2.90
C THR A 64 1.85 6.18 1.60
N ILE A 65 1.56 5.26 0.67
CA ILE A 65 2.06 5.40 -0.70
C ILE A 65 1.49 6.74 -1.22
N PRO A 66 2.33 7.69 -1.65
CA PRO A 66 1.87 8.95 -2.22
C PRO A 66 0.82 8.69 -3.30
N ALA A 67 -0.22 9.53 -3.38
CA ALA A 67 -1.30 9.34 -4.35
C ALA A 67 -0.79 9.21 -5.79
N ALA A 68 0.24 9.99 -6.14
CA ALA A 68 0.93 9.94 -7.44
C ALA A 68 1.42 8.52 -7.79
N ASN A 69 1.87 7.74 -6.79
CA ASN A 69 2.57 6.49 -7.05
C ASN A 69 1.68 5.25 -6.91
N ARG A 70 0.39 5.41 -6.57
CA ARG A 70 -0.50 4.27 -6.28
C ARG A 70 -0.76 3.42 -7.51
N GLU A 71 -0.99 4.05 -8.66
CA GLU A 71 -1.24 3.35 -9.92
C GLU A 71 -0.02 2.55 -10.36
N GLN A 72 1.15 3.20 -10.40
CA GLN A 72 2.41 2.56 -10.76
C GLN A 72 2.78 1.43 -9.79
N TRP A 73 2.48 1.58 -8.49
CA TRP A 73 2.64 0.50 -7.50
C TRP A 73 1.76 -0.72 -7.81
N ALA A 74 0.49 -0.49 -8.19
CA ALA A 74 -0.42 -1.56 -8.56
C ALA A 74 0.01 -2.28 -9.83
N GLU A 75 0.50 -1.53 -10.84
CA GLU A 75 1.03 -2.09 -12.07
C GLU A 75 2.32 -2.89 -11.85
N LEU A 76 3.21 -2.40 -10.98
CA LEU A 76 4.43 -3.13 -10.62
C LEU A 76 4.10 -4.46 -9.95
N ALA A 77 3.11 -4.46 -9.04
CA ALA A 77 2.64 -5.69 -8.40
C ALA A 77 2.07 -6.70 -9.41
N ARG A 78 1.30 -6.23 -10.41
CA ARG A 78 0.78 -7.08 -11.49
C ARG A 78 1.91 -7.68 -12.34
N THR A 79 2.87 -6.86 -12.73
CA THR A 79 4.06 -7.27 -13.49
C THR A 79 4.87 -8.32 -12.73
N ALA A 80 5.08 -8.11 -11.42
CA ALA A 80 5.78 -9.08 -10.56
C ALA A 80 5.04 -10.42 -10.45
N ALA A 81 3.70 -10.41 -10.39
CA ALA A 81 2.90 -11.63 -10.40
C ALA A 81 3.04 -12.40 -11.73
N ASN A 82 3.00 -11.70 -12.87
CA ASN A 82 3.23 -12.29 -14.19
C ASN A 82 4.62 -12.91 -14.30
N LEU A 83 5.67 -12.19 -13.86
CA LEU A 83 7.04 -12.70 -13.81
C LEU A 83 7.16 -13.99 -12.98
N ASN A 84 6.49 -14.04 -11.83
CA ASN A 84 6.48 -15.23 -10.98
C ASN A 84 5.80 -16.43 -11.66
N GLN A 85 4.70 -16.19 -12.39
CA GLN A 85 4.04 -17.23 -13.19
C GLN A 85 4.96 -17.74 -14.32
N ILE A 86 5.63 -16.83 -15.04
CA ILE A 86 6.58 -17.20 -16.10
C ILE A 86 7.76 -18.01 -15.51
N ALA A 87 8.32 -17.57 -14.38
CA ALA A 87 9.40 -18.29 -13.70
C ALA A 87 8.97 -19.69 -13.25
N ARG A 88 7.75 -19.82 -12.73
CA ARG A 88 7.15 -21.12 -12.39
C ARG A 88 7.00 -22.02 -13.62
N HIS A 89 6.44 -21.51 -14.71
CA HIS A 89 6.28 -22.26 -15.94
C HIS A 89 7.62 -22.66 -16.57
N LEU A 90 8.68 -21.84 -16.44
CA LEU A 90 10.04 -22.20 -16.85
C LEU A 90 10.61 -23.34 -15.98
N ASN A 91 10.42 -23.28 -14.66
CA ASN A 91 10.86 -24.33 -13.74
C ASN A 91 10.11 -25.66 -13.96
N GLU A 92 8.83 -25.59 -14.34
CA GLU A 92 8.00 -26.76 -14.67
C GLU A 92 8.33 -27.30 -16.08
N GLY A 93 8.54 -26.42 -17.06
CA GLY A 93 8.89 -26.76 -18.44
C GLY A 93 10.31 -27.29 -18.63
N GLN A 94 11.26 -26.98 -17.75
CA GLN A 94 12.57 -27.63 -17.67
C GLN A 94 12.47 -29.15 -17.37
N ARG A 95 11.29 -29.66 -16.99
CA ARG A 95 11.05 -31.09 -16.74
C ARG A 95 10.45 -31.84 -17.94
N GLY A 96 10.27 -31.22 -19.11
CA GLY A 96 9.71 -31.83 -20.34
C GLY A 96 10.15 -31.14 -21.65
N ASP A 97 9.53 -31.49 -22.79
CA ASP A 97 9.88 -31.06 -24.16
C ASP A 97 9.80 -29.53 -24.37
N GLY A 98 10.88 -28.82 -24.05
CA GLY A 98 10.84 -27.40 -23.71
C GLY A 98 11.30 -26.39 -24.76
N GLU A 99 11.71 -26.79 -25.97
CA GLU A 99 12.48 -25.89 -26.85
C GLU A 99 11.63 -24.78 -27.50
N ARG A 100 10.41 -25.07 -27.97
CA ARG A 100 9.51 -24.04 -28.54
C ARG A 100 8.80 -23.21 -27.47
N ILE A 101 8.45 -23.85 -26.35
CA ILE A 101 7.78 -23.19 -25.20
C ILE A 101 8.77 -22.23 -24.51
N GLY A 102 10.03 -22.61 -24.39
CA GLY A 102 11.08 -21.77 -23.82
C GLY A 102 11.31 -20.47 -24.59
N LYS A 103 11.21 -20.48 -25.93
CA LYS A 103 11.31 -19.25 -26.74
C LYS A 103 10.14 -18.29 -26.50
N ALA A 104 8.91 -18.80 -26.43
CA ALA A 104 7.72 -17.97 -26.16
C ALA A 104 7.76 -17.37 -24.75
N LEU A 105 8.07 -18.18 -23.73
CA LEU A 105 8.23 -17.71 -22.36
C LEU A 105 9.39 -16.73 -22.21
N GLY A 106 10.48 -16.92 -22.95
CA GLY A 106 11.62 -16.00 -22.98
C GLY A 106 11.28 -14.61 -23.51
N LEU A 107 10.47 -14.53 -24.59
CA LEU A 107 9.94 -13.27 -25.10
C LEU A 107 8.98 -12.60 -24.12
N GLN A 108 8.13 -13.39 -23.43
CA GLN A 108 7.23 -12.85 -22.42
C GLN A 108 8.01 -12.32 -21.20
N LEU A 109 9.03 -13.07 -20.75
CA LEU A 109 9.90 -12.66 -19.65
C LEU A 109 10.62 -11.35 -19.94
N SER A 110 11.18 -11.20 -21.15
CA SER A 110 11.88 -9.96 -21.53
C SER A 110 10.93 -8.75 -21.61
N ALA A 111 9.71 -8.95 -22.09
CA ALA A 111 8.67 -7.90 -22.12
C ALA A 111 8.27 -7.44 -20.72
N GLU A 112 8.03 -8.38 -19.79
CA GLU A 112 7.66 -8.06 -18.40
C GLU A 112 8.84 -7.38 -17.64
N LEU A 113 10.09 -7.81 -17.87
CA LEU A 113 11.27 -7.14 -17.33
C LEU A 113 11.40 -5.70 -17.84
N ALA A 114 11.16 -5.47 -19.14
CA ALA A 114 11.15 -4.12 -19.70
C ALA A 114 10.04 -3.25 -19.08
N ASN A 115 8.88 -3.84 -18.76
CA ASN A 115 7.81 -3.12 -18.07
C ASN A 115 8.21 -2.70 -16.64
N CYS A 116 8.78 -3.61 -15.86
CA CYS A 116 9.32 -3.29 -14.52
C CYS A 116 10.34 -2.15 -14.57
N LEU A 117 11.26 -2.16 -15.53
CA LEU A 117 12.26 -1.11 -15.68
C LEU A 117 11.61 0.25 -16.00
N ARG A 118 10.60 0.29 -16.88
CA ARG A 118 9.84 1.51 -17.17
C ARG A 118 9.14 2.07 -15.92
N LEU A 119 8.46 1.22 -15.17
CA LEU A 119 7.76 1.62 -13.94
C LEU A 119 8.74 2.15 -12.88
N LEU A 120 9.92 1.54 -12.73
CA LEU A 120 10.95 2.03 -11.81
C LEU A 120 11.49 3.41 -12.21
N VAL A 121 11.63 3.69 -13.50
CA VAL A 121 12.04 5.01 -13.99
C VAL A 121 10.97 6.06 -13.69
N LEU A 122 9.69 5.74 -13.91
CA LEU A 122 8.58 6.63 -13.59
C LEU A 122 8.51 6.96 -12.09
N VAL A 123 8.47 5.94 -11.24
CA VAL A 123 8.44 6.12 -9.78
C VAL A 123 9.65 6.91 -9.29
N ARG A 124 10.83 6.71 -9.88
CA ARG A 124 12.03 7.48 -9.56
C ARG A 124 11.91 8.94 -10.01
N GLY A 125 11.36 9.21 -11.20
CA GLY A 125 11.11 10.56 -11.70
C GLY A 125 10.19 11.35 -10.77
N ASP A 126 9.10 10.72 -10.36
CA ASP A 126 8.12 11.29 -9.42
C ASP A 126 8.74 11.59 -8.06
N LEU A 127 9.62 10.71 -7.55
CA LEU A 127 10.34 10.93 -6.29
C LEU A 127 11.39 12.05 -6.38
N ILE A 128 11.96 12.31 -7.56
CA ILE A 128 12.94 13.39 -7.80
C ILE A 128 12.23 14.72 -8.14
N GLY A 129 10.91 14.70 -8.35
CA GLY A 129 10.14 15.87 -8.77
C GLY A 129 10.34 16.25 -10.23
N VAL A 130 10.85 15.32 -11.06
CA VAL A 130 10.84 15.46 -12.51
C VAL A 130 9.42 15.18 -12.95
N LYS A 131 8.55 16.21 -12.92
CA LYS A 131 7.27 16.16 -13.60
C LYS A 131 7.56 15.77 -15.05
N HIS A 132 6.94 14.69 -15.50
CA HIS A 132 6.82 14.45 -16.92
C HIS A 132 5.92 15.58 -17.44
N ASP A 133 6.52 16.60 -18.04
CA ASP A 133 5.79 17.57 -18.85
C ASP A 133 5.22 16.77 -20.04
N SER A 134 4.07 16.12 -19.83
CA SER A 134 3.19 15.78 -20.93
C SER A 134 2.53 17.08 -21.36
N GLU A 135 3.16 17.70 -22.36
CA GLU A 135 2.52 18.64 -23.26
C GLU A 135 1.18 18.04 -23.71
N ASP A 136 0.07 18.61 -23.23
CA ASP A 136 -1.15 18.71 -24.00
C ASP A 136 -1.42 20.21 -24.15
N VAL A 137 -0.84 20.76 -25.22
CA VAL A 137 -1.34 21.95 -25.87
C VAL A 137 -2.66 21.56 -26.52
N GLU A 138 -3.77 21.82 -25.85
CA GLU A 138 -5.04 22.04 -26.53
C GLU A 138 -5.34 23.52 -26.49
N ASP A 139 -4.93 24.13 -27.60
CA ASP A 139 -5.46 25.34 -28.19
C ASP A 139 -6.99 25.25 -28.22
N GLU A 140 -7.70 26.10 -27.46
CA GLU A 140 -9.04 26.56 -27.84
C GLU A 140 -9.14 28.05 -27.61
N SER A 141 -8.67 28.79 -28.61
CA SER A 141 -9.36 29.99 -29.06
C SER A 141 -10.74 29.60 -29.58
N GLU A 142 -11.80 30.15 -28.99
CA GLU A 142 -12.98 30.76 -29.63
C GLU A 142 -14.18 30.70 -28.68
N GLY A 143 -14.77 31.88 -28.42
CA GLY A 143 -15.97 32.08 -27.59
C GLY A 143 -16.01 33.46 -26.96
#